data_AF-A0A2V2AP73-F1
#
_entry.id   AF-A0A2V2AP73-F1
#
_cell.length_a   1.000
_cell.length_b   1.000
_cell.length_c   1.000
_cell.angle_alpha   90.00
_cell.angle_beta   90.00
_cell.angle_gamma   90.00
#
_symmetry.space_group_name_H-M   'P 1'
#
loop_
_entity.id
_entity.type
_entity.pdbx_description
1 polymer ?
#
loop_
_entity_poly.entity_id
_entity_poly.type
_entity_poly.pdbx_seq_one_letter_code
_entity_poly.pdbx_strand_id
1 'polypeptide(L)'
;MSSTTHLTSLAPVYRKALKTWRPVILYFGNEHCPACEWAEPIFRQVAERYRHHANIYVLNTSESPRHPNVTGTPTVLFFKDGRLRKKLKGIGSQETLEQDFAHHVGRLRPRYVRQAPSHDLAWLRQTLRRLCTVPRAFERLNRRAGC
;
A
#
# COMPACT_ATOMS: atom_id res chain seq x y z
N MET A 1 11.03 -5.11 28.32
CA MET A 1 10.15 -3.92 28.19
C MET A 1 10.99 -2.76 27.62
N SER A 2 11.26 -2.74 26.30
CA SER A 2 12.43 -1.98 25.78
C SER A 2 12.12 -1.02 24.62
N SER A 3 10.91 -0.48 24.51
CA SER A 3 10.46 0.10 23.24
C SER A 3 10.23 1.62 23.20
N THR A 4 10.46 2.35 24.30
CA THR A 4 10.20 3.80 24.35
C THR A 4 11.47 4.64 24.15
N THR A 5 12.65 4.04 24.31
CA THR A 5 13.93 4.76 24.40
C THR A 5 14.39 5.41 23.10
N HIS A 6 13.86 5.01 21.94
CA HIS A 6 14.39 5.45 20.64
C HIS A 6 13.61 6.61 19.98
N LEU A 7 12.40 6.93 20.45
CA LEU A 7 11.60 8.03 19.90
C LEU A 7 12.08 9.39 20.43
N THR A 8 12.52 9.44 21.69
CA THR A 8 12.91 10.70 22.35
C THR A 8 14.14 11.33 21.73
N SER A 9 15.04 10.52 21.16
CA SER A 9 16.27 10.95 20.49
C SER A 9 16.05 11.43 19.05
N LEU A 10 14.84 11.33 18.50
CA LEU A 10 14.52 11.79 17.16
C LEU A 10 14.14 13.28 17.15
N ALA A 11 14.49 13.96 16.07
CA ALA A 11 14.06 15.33 15.84
C ALA A 11 12.52 15.46 15.95
N PRO A 12 11.98 16.62 16.40
CA PRO A 12 10.55 16.83 16.60
C PRO A 12 9.68 16.46 15.38
N VAL A 13 10.18 16.72 14.16
CA VAL A 13 9.50 16.40 12.91
C VAL A 13 9.22 14.89 12.75
N TYR A 14 10.21 14.04 13.04
CA TYR A 14 10.04 12.59 12.96
C TYR A 14 9.14 12.06 14.06
N ARG A 15 9.26 12.60 15.27
CA ARG A 15 8.36 12.24 16.38
C ARG A 15 6.90 12.53 16.03
N LYS A 16 6.63 13.67 15.38
CA LYS A 16 5.29 14.01 14.90
C LYS A 16 4.81 13.05 13.81
N ALA A 17 5.65 12.75 12.81
CA ALA A 17 5.31 11.84 11.72
C ALA A 17 5.01 10.40 12.21
N LEU A 18 5.70 9.94 13.25
CA LEU A 18 5.55 8.59 13.82
C LEU A 18 4.35 8.44 14.77
N LYS A 19 3.69 9.53 15.17
CA LYS A 19 2.48 9.51 16.01
C LYS A 19 1.24 9.18 15.17
N THR A 20 1.17 7.96 14.67
CA THR A 20 0.05 7.45 13.87
C THR A 20 -0.10 5.94 14.05
N TRP A 21 -1.30 5.44 13.85
CA TRP A 21 -1.58 3.99 13.81
C TRP A 21 -1.18 3.36 12.47
N ARG A 22 -1.08 4.17 11.41
CA ARG A 22 -0.68 3.70 10.08
C ARG A 22 0.83 3.43 10.04
N PRO A 23 1.30 2.40 9.32
CA PRO A 23 2.72 2.23 9.04
C PRO A 23 3.32 3.50 8.43
N VAL A 24 4.54 3.85 8.83
CA VAL A 24 5.27 5.02 8.32
C VAL A 24 6.53 4.54 7.60
N ILE A 25 6.71 4.95 6.35
CA ILE A 25 7.90 4.64 5.57
C ILE A 25 8.64 5.93 5.27
N LEU A 26 9.92 5.98 5.61
CA LEU A 26 10.80 7.11 5.34
C LEU A 26 11.88 6.68 4.35
N TYR A 27 11.90 7.30 3.18
CA TYR A 27 12.99 7.20 2.22
C TYR A 27 13.93 8.39 2.41
N PHE A 28 15.22 8.12 2.58
CA PHE A 28 16.26 9.14 2.70
C PHE A 28 17.17 9.09 1.47
N GLY A 29 17.17 10.18 0.71
CA GLY A 29 17.98 10.38 -0.49
C GLY A 29 18.71 11.73 -0.48
N ASN A 30 19.44 12.00 -1.55
CA ASN A 30 20.04 13.30 -1.85
C ASN A 30 20.25 13.40 -3.37
N GLU A 31 20.35 14.62 -3.90
CA GLU A 31 20.67 14.88 -5.30
C GLU A 31 22.12 14.49 -5.64
N HIS A 32 23.04 14.60 -4.68
CA HIS A 32 24.44 14.19 -4.84
C HIS A 32 24.69 12.70 -4.56
N CYS A 33 23.73 11.84 -4.90
CA CYS A 33 23.79 10.40 -4.64
C CYS A 33 23.49 9.63 -5.94
N PRO A 34 24.52 9.10 -6.64
CA PRO A 34 24.32 8.38 -7.90
C PRO A 34 23.40 7.15 -7.77
N ALA A 35 23.49 6.44 -6.64
CA ALA A 35 22.61 5.32 -6.37
C ALA A 35 21.14 5.73 -6.16
N CYS A 36 20.88 6.98 -5.76
CA CYS A 36 19.54 7.47 -5.50
C CYS A 36 18.78 7.78 -6.80
N GLU A 37 19.47 8.15 -7.88
CA GLU A 37 18.87 8.45 -9.19
C GLU A 37 18.02 7.29 -9.73
N TRP A 38 18.53 6.07 -9.61
CA TRP A 38 17.84 4.86 -10.07
C TRP A 38 16.86 4.32 -9.05
N ALA A 39 17.20 4.46 -7.77
CA ALA A 39 16.47 3.81 -6.70
C ALA A 39 15.19 4.59 -6.35
N GLU A 40 15.23 5.92 -6.34
CA GLU A 40 14.07 6.74 -5.99
C GLU A 40 12.85 6.52 -6.90
N PRO A 41 12.98 6.46 -8.25
CA PRO A 41 11.86 6.14 -9.13
C PRO A 41 11.23 4.77 -8.81
N ILE A 42 12.05 3.75 -8.57
CA ILE A 42 11.59 2.40 -8.20
C ILE A 42 10.83 2.46 -6.87
N PHE A 43 11.39 3.15 -5.88
CA PHE A 43 10.74 3.34 -4.59
C PHE A 43 9.39 4.04 -4.74
N ARG A 44 9.33 5.15 -5.48
CA ARG A 44 8.09 5.90 -5.71
C ARG A 44 7.03 5.03 -6.39
N GLN A 45 7.41 4.23 -7.38
CA GLN A 45 6.49 3.33 -8.09
C GLN A 45 5.89 2.25 -7.17
N VAL A 46 6.70 1.65 -6.30
CA VAL A 46 6.21 0.69 -5.30
C VAL A 46 5.36 1.40 -4.25
N ALA A 47 5.86 2.50 -3.70
CA ALA A 47 5.22 3.30 -2.65
C ALA A 47 3.83 3.80 -3.03
N GLU A 48 3.64 4.23 -4.29
CA GLU A 48 2.37 4.76 -4.78
C GLU A 48 1.21 3.77 -4.60
N ARG A 49 1.47 2.47 -4.75
CA ARG A 49 0.47 1.40 -4.51
C ARG A 49 -0.02 1.37 -3.05
N TYR A 50 0.82 1.81 -2.11
CA TYR A 50 0.57 1.75 -0.67
C TYR A 50 0.16 3.10 -0.06
N ARG A 51 -0.04 4.17 -0.85
CA ARG A 51 -0.35 5.52 -0.34
C ARG A 51 -1.58 5.60 0.58
N HIS A 52 -2.55 4.71 0.38
CA HIS A 52 -3.77 4.63 1.22
C HIS A 52 -3.62 3.74 2.44
N HIS A 53 -2.53 2.96 2.52
CA HIS A 53 -2.28 1.99 3.58
C HIS A 53 -1.17 2.42 4.53
N ALA A 54 -0.23 3.26 4.08
CA ALA A 54 0.86 3.79 4.87
C ALA A 54 1.06 5.29 4.65
N ASN A 55 1.73 5.94 5.59
CA ASN A 55 2.24 7.30 5.43
C ASN A 55 3.66 7.19 4.90
N ILE A 56 3.90 7.68 3.69
CA ILE A 56 5.18 7.51 2.99
C ILE A 56 5.79 8.89 2.75
N TYR A 57 7.05 9.05 3.16
CA TYR A 57 7.78 10.31 3.03
C TYR A 57 9.09 10.07 2.28
N VAL A 58 9.38 10.92 1.29
CA VAL A 58 10.65 11.00 0.58
C VAL A 58 11.36 12.24 1.13
N LEU A 59 12.55 12.06 1.68
CA LEU A 59 13.29 13.09 2.41
C LEU A 59 14.66 13.30 1.78
N ASN A 60 14.99 14.57 1.52
CA ASN A 60 16.35 14.97 1.19
C ASN A 60 17.16 15.09 2.49
N THR A 61 18.28 14.37 2.57
CA THR A 61 19.18 14.39 3.75
C THR A 61 19.89 15.72 3.96
N SER A 62 20.00 16.57 2.94
CA SER A 62 20.56 17.93 3.05
C SER A 62 19.58 18.91 3.71
N GLU A 63 18.27 18.67 3.56
CA GLU A 63 17.21 19.57 4.03
C GLU A 63 16.52 19.07 5.31
N SER A 64 16.66 17.78 5.62
CA SER A 64 16.01 17.15 6.75
C SER A 64 16.98 16.91 7.92
N PRO A 65 16.51 16.98 9.18
CA PRO A 65 17.37 16.72 10.34
C PRO A 65 18.03 15.34 10.28
N ARG A 66 19.28 15.23 10.74
CA ARG A 66 19.97 13.94 10.73
C ARG A 66 19.21 12.89 11.54
N HIS A 67 18.93 11.76 10.91
CA HIS A 67 18.29 10.61 11.57
C HIS A 67 19.37 9.63 12.06
N PRO A 68 19.35 9.17 13.33
CA PRO A 68 20.44 8.35 13.90
C PRO A 68 20.62 7.01 13.19
N ASN A 69 19.53 6.44 12.67
CA ASN A 69 19.57 5.19 11.92
C ASN A 69 19.96 5.37 10.44
N VAL A 70 20.22 6.59 9.97
CA VAL A 70 20.61 6.85 8.57
C VAL A 70 22.08 7.22 8.54
N THR A 71 22.89 6.30 8.03
CA THR A 71 24.34 6.45 7.91
C THR A 71 24.78 6.79 6.49
N GLY A 72 23.91 6.59 5.50
CA GLY A 72 24.14 6.87 4.09
C GLY A 72 22.85 6.77 3.29
N THR A 73 22.88 7.22 2.04
CA THR A 73 21.74 7.21 1.11
C THR A 73 22.02 6.27 -0.06
N PRO A 74 21.01 5.63 -0.66
CA PRO A 74 19.61 5.62 -0.24
C PRO A 74 19.37 4.73 0.99
N THR A 75 18.55 5.17 1.94
CA THR A 75 18.10 4.34 3.08
C THR A 75 16.59 4.39 3.20
N VAL A 76 15.96 3.23 3.43
CA VAL A 76 14.52 3.12 3.69
C VAL A 76 14.30 2.64 5.12
N LEU A 77 13.46 3.34 5.88
CA LEU A 77 13.08 2.96 7.23
C LEU A 77 11.58 2.67 7.27
N PHE A 78 11.22 1.49 7.78
CA PHE A 78 9.84 1.08 8.02
C PHE A 78 9.53 1.17 9.50
N PHE A 79 8.51 1.93 9.84
CA PHE A 79 8.01 2.09 11.20
C PHE A 79 6.57 1.60 11.32
N LYS A 80 6.27 0.99 12.48
CA LYS A 80 4.92 0.60 12.86
C LYS A 80 4.77 0.78 14.37
N ASP A 81 3.71 1.46 14.79
CA ASP A 81 3.45 1.85 16.18
C ASP A 81 4.60 2.66 16.80
N GLY A 82 5.18 3.57 16.00
CA GLY A 82 6.34 4.38 16.38
C GLY A 82 7.66 3.62 16.53
N ARG A 83 7.70 2.31 16.25
CA ARG A 83 8.90 1.47 16.36
C ARG A 83 9.49 1.16 15.00
N LEU A 84 10.81 1.24 14.88
CA LEU A 84 11.52 0.80 13.68
C LEU A 84 11.38 -0.72 13.54
N ARG A 85 10.82 -1.17 12.42
CA ARG A 85 10.62 -2.59 12.09
C ARG A 85 11.68 -3.12 11.14
N LYS A 86 12.09 -2.29 10.18
CA LYS A 86 13.09 -2.64 9.17
C LYS A 86 13.85 -1.42 8.72
N LYS A 87 15.15 -1.62 8.47
CA LYS A 87 16.03 -0.66 7.82
C LYS A 87 16.61 -1.33 6.58
N LEU A 88 16.46 -0.70 5.43
CA LEU A 88 17.10 -1.10 4.18
C LEU A 88 18.24 -0.14 3.88
N LYS A 89 19.45 -0.67 3.69
CA LYS A 89 20.63 0.08 3.23
C LYS A 89 20.64 0.04 1.68
N GLY A 90 19.65 0.68 1.07
CA GLY A 90 19.40 0.62 -0.37
C GLY A 90 18.05 -0.02 -0.70
N ILE A 91 17.69 -0.04 -1.98
CA ILE A 91 16.34 -0.41 -2.44
C ILE A 91 16.33 -1.77 -3.17
N GLY A 92 17.50 -2.37 -3.41
CA GLY A 92 17.62 -3.70 -4.04
C GLY A 92 16.93 -3.75 -5.41
N SER A 93 16.25 -4.87 -5.70
CA SER A 93 15.36 -4.98 -6.86
C SER A 93 13.94 -4.55 -6.50
N GLN A 94 13.16 -4.16 -7.50
CA GLN A 94 11.74 -3.81 -7.32
C GLN A 94 10.96 -4.93 -6.60
N GLU A 95 11.21 -6.20 -6.94
CA GLU A 95 10.56 -7.35 -6.30
C GLU A 95 10.87 -7.45 -4.81
N THR A 96 12.13 -7.25 -4.42
CA THR A 96 12.52 -7.28 -3.00
C THR A 96 11.86 -6.14 -2.23
N LEU A 97 11.77 -4.95 -2.83
CA LEU A 97 11.09 -3.82 -2.23
C LEU A 97 9.58 -4.09 -2.08
N GLU A 98 8.95 -4.66 -3.10
CA GLU A 98 7.54 -5.05 -3.04
C GLU A 98 7.26 -6.06 -1.92
N GLN A 99 8.16 -7.03 -1.71
CA GLN A 99 8.07 -7.99 -0.62
C GLN A 99 8.20 -7.31 0.75
N ASP A 100 9.16 -6.39 0.92
CA ASP A 100 9.33 -5.63 2.16
C ASP A 100 8.08 -4.78 2.47
N PHE A 101 7.51 -4.10 1.47
CA PHE A 101 6.26 -3.36 1.63
C PHE A 101 5.09 -4.30 1.99
N ALA A 102 4.95 -5.43 1.31
CA ALA A 102 3.89 -6.39 1.60
C ALA A 102 4.00 -6.99 3.00
N HIS A 103 5.23 -7.22 3.49
CA HIS A 103 5.49 -7.75 4.82
C HIS A 103 5.25 -6.72 5.93
N HIS A 104 5.70 -5.47 5.75
CA HIS A 104 5.68 -4.45 6.81
C HIS A 104 4.43 -3.56 6.80
N VAL A 105 3.83 -3.31 5.64
CA VAL A 105 2.58 -2.55 5.50
C VAL A 105 1.37 -3.49 5.49
N GLY A 106 1.54 -4.68 4.92
CA GLY A 106 0.50 -5.68 4.73
C GLY A 106 0.17 -5.87 3.26
N ARG A 107 -0.29 -7.07 2.89
CA ARG A 107 -0.65 -7.38 1.50
C ARG A 107 -1.83 -6.51 1.06
N LEU A 108 -1.64 -5.75 -0.02
CA LEU A 108 -2.74 -5.05 -0.67
C LEU A 108 -3.72 -6.09 -1.21
N ARG A 109 -5.00 -5.97 -0.83
CA ARG A 109 -6.04 -6.67 -1.60
C ARG A 109 -6.03 -6.03 -2.98
N PRO A 110 -6.08 -6.82 -4.07
CA PRO A 110 -6.25 -6.24 -5.40
C PRO A 110 -7.50 -5.34 -5.32
N ARG A 111 -7.29 -4.03 -5.50
CA ARG A 111 -8.41 -3.10 -5.69
C ARG A 111 -9.18 -3.70 -6.85
N TYR A 112 -10.46 -4.01 -6.61
CA TYR A 112 -11.39 -4.59 -7.58
C TYR A 112 -11.01 -4.10 -8.98
N VAL A 113 -10.31 -4.96 -9.73
CA VAL A 113 -10.05 -4.71 -11.14
C VAL A 113 -11.45 -4.64 -11.73
N ARG A 114 -11.78 -3.56 -12.44
CA ARG A 114 -12.97 -3.58 -13.29
C ARG A 114 -12.74 -4.73 -14.26
N GLN A 115 -13.24 -5.91 -13.90
CA GLN A 115 -13.34 -7.03 -14.81
C GLN A 115 -14.13 -6.48 -15.97
N ALA A 116 -13.59 -6.60 -17.18
CA ALA A 116 -14.37 -6.30 -18.37
C ALA A 116 -15.71 -7.06 -18.22
N PRO A 117 -16.86 -6.43 -18.53
CA PRO A 117 -18.14 -7.11 -18.39
C PRO A 117 -18.03 -8.45 -19.12
N SER A 118 -18.23 -9.55 -18.40
CA SER A 118 -18.12 -10.92 -18.94
C SER A 118 -19.14 -11.19 -20.06
N HIS A 119 -20.06 -10.26 -20.26
CA HIS A 119 -21.20 -10.40 -21.13
C HIS A 119 -21.44 -9.10 -21.88
N ASP A 120 -21.78 -9.23 -23.16
CA ASP A 120 -22.17 -8.11 -24.00
C ASP A 120 -23.60 -7.62 -23.68
N LEU A 121 -23.99 -6.49 -24.27
CA LEU A 121 -25.33 -5.92 -24.10
C LEU A 121 -26.43 -6.86 -24.62
N ALA A 122 -26.12 -7.72 -25.60
CA ALA A 122 -27.06 -8.69 -26.14
C ALA A 122 -27.40 -9.78 -25.12
N TRP A 123 -26.38 -10.36 -24.48
CA TRP A 123 -26.53 -11.30 -23.38
C TRP A 123 -27.26 -10.68 -22.19
N LEU A 124 -26.94 -9.44 -21.81
CA LEU A 124 -27.62 -8.76 -20.70
C LEU A 124 -29.10 -8.56 -20.99
N ARG A 125 -29.45 -8.09 -22.20
CA ARG A 125 -30.85 -7.92 -22.61
C ARG A 125 -31.61 -9.26 -22.58
N GLN A 126 -30.99 -10.34 -23.06
CA GLN A 126 -31.62 -11.65 -23.07
C GLN A 126 -31.81 -12.22 -21.66
N THR A 127 -30.84 -12.02 -20.78
CA THR A 127 -30.87 -12.50 -19.39
C THR A 127 -31.90 -11.74 -18.57
N LEU A 128 -31.92 -10.41 -18.65
CA LEU A 128 -32.87 -9.58 -17.91
C LEU A 128 -34.33 -9.83 -18.33
N ARG A 129 -34.58 -10.18 -19.60
CA ARG A 129 -35.91 -10.61 -20.08
C ARG A 129 -36.42 -11.88 -19.40
N ARG A 130 -35.52 -12.73 -18.90
CA ARG A 130 -35.88 -13.98 -18.20
C ARG A 130 -36.06 -13.78 -16.70
N LEU A 131 -35.59 -12.67 -16.14
CA LEU A 131 -35.86 -12.33 -14.75
C LEU A 131 -37.36 -12.09 -14.58
N CYS A 132 -37.93 -12.74 -13.57
CA CYS A 132 -39.29 -12.49 -13.12
C CYS A 132 -39.25 -12.17 -11.63
N THR A 133 -40.21 -11.38 -11.18
CA THR A 133 -40.36 -11.08 -9.76
C THR A 133 -40.72 -12.36 -9.00
N VAL A 134 -40.35 -12.42 -7.72
CA VAL A 134 -40.60 -13.59 -6.86
C VAL A 134 -42.05 -14.10 -6.95
N PRO A 135 -43.10 -13.25 -6.92
CA PRO A 135 -44.48 -13.72 -7.07
C PRO A 135 -44.74 -14.43 -8.42
N ARG A 136 -44.22 -13.88 -9.53
CA ARG A 136 -44.37 -14.47 -10.87
C ARG A 136 -43.56 -15.77 -11.03
N ALA A 137 -42.46 -15.92 -10.29
CA ALA A 137 -41.70 -17.17 -10.27
C ALA A 137 -42.50 -18.29 -9.61
N PHE A 138 -43.16 -18.00 -8.47
CA PHE A 138 -44.05 -18.94 -7.78
C PHE A 138 -45.25 -19.36 -8.65
N GLU A 139 -45.91 -18.43 -9.33
CA GLU A 139 -47.00 -18.75 -10.27
C GLU A 139 -46.56 -19.68 -11.41
N ARG A 140 -45.35 -19.48 -11.95
CA ARG A 140 -44.79 -20.30 -13.03
C ARG A 140 -44.42 -21.72 -12.57
N LEU A 141 -43.95 -21.87 -11.34
CA LEU A 141 -43.66 -23.17 -10.75
C LEU A 141 -44.94 -23.95 -10.45
N ASN A 142 -45.94 -23.29 -9.86
CA ASN A 142 -47.22 -23.92 -9.54
C ASN A 142 -48.00 -24.35 -10.80
N ARG A 143 -47.91 -23.59 -11.90
CA ARG A 143 -48.49 -24.01 -13.20
C ARG A 143 -47.80 -25.21 -13.85
N ARG A 144 -46.53 -25.49 -13.51
CA ARG A 144 -45.79 -26.65 -14.03
C ARG A 144 -45.99 -27.92 -13.18
N ALA A 145 -46.39 -27.76 -11.92
CA ALA A 145 -46.68 -28.86 -11.01
C ALA A 145 -48.14 -29.36 -11.08
N GLY A 146 -48.98 -28.71 -11.90
CA GLY A 146 -50.41 -29.03 -12.09
C GLY A 146 -50.73 -29.73 -13.42
N CYS A 147 -49.76 -30.39 -14.06
CA CYS A 147 -49.96 -31.28 -15.21
C CYS A 147 -49.52 -32.70 -14.85
#